data_AF-A0A7C4MT07-F1
#
_entry.id   AF-A0A7C4MT07-F1
#
_cell.length_a   1.000
_cell.length_b   1.000
_cell.length_c   1.000
_cell.angle_alpha   90.00
_cell.angle_beta   90.00
_cell.angle_gamma   90.00
#
_symmetry.space_group_name_H-M   'P 1'
#
loop_
_entity.id
_entity.type
_entity.pdbx_description
1 polymer ?
#
loop_
_entity_poly.entity_id
_entity_poly.type
_entity_poly.pdbx_seq_one_letter_code
_entity_poly.pdbx_strand_id
1 'polypeptide(L)'
;MRLHTIADALQDQLQQPSLQELSFEERIAMLVDREWIARENRKLQRRLKDVRLKQQAAVEDIDFRHPRGLDKSVMLTLSNCNWIRNHQNVIVTGQTGIGKSYLAEALAQKACREGFTALYYRSPRLFRDLAIARGDGSYGKLLGKIAKTDLLVVDDWGLSPLNDTERRDFLEIMEDRHGIRSTVITSQYPVAKWHELIGEPTLADAILDRIVHNAHKIILKGESLRKTKAKLTQSDQEK
;
A
#
# COMPACT_ATOMS: atom_id res chain seq x y z
N MET A 1 16.34 -14.76 -22.61
CA MET A 1 16.23 -13.35 -22.12
C MET A 1 15.85 -12.48 -23.31
N ARG A 2 14.84 -11.59 -23.22
CA ARG A 2 14.46 -10.67 -24.32
C ARG A 2 15.17 -9.32 -24.12
N LEU A 3 15.82 -8.79 -25.17
CA LEU A 3 16.70 -7.60 -25.14
C LEU A 3 16.21 -6.50 -26.10
N HIS A 4 14.91 -6.22 -26.09
CA HIS A 4 14.29 -5.29 -27.03
C HIS A 4 14.87 -3.87 -26.90
N THR A 5 15.12 -3.39 -25.68
CA THR A 5 15.63 -2.02 -25.50
C THR A 5 17.09 -1.88 -25.93
N ILE A 6 17.91 -2.93 -25.82
CA ILE A 6 19.27 -2.92 -26.41
C ILE A 6 19.19 -2.82 -27.93
N ALA A 7 18.30 -3.58 -28.58
CA ALA A 7 18.17 -3.54 -30.03
C ALA A 7 17.79 -2.13 -30.53
N ASP A 8 16.77 -1.53 -29.90
CA ASP A 8 16.33 -0.17 -30.22
C ASP A 8 17.46 0.85 -29.96
N ALA A 9 18.15 0.73 -28.82
CA ALA A 9 19.23 1.65 -28.45
C ALA A 9 20.48 1.52 -29.34
N LEU A 10 20.77 0.31 -29.83
CA LEU A 10 21.84 0.08 -30.80
C LEU A 10 21.49 0.73 -32.14
N GLN A 11 20.24 0.62 -32.58
CA GLN A 11 19.76 1.29 -33.78
C GLN A 11 19.88 2.82 -33.64
N ASP A 12 19.50 3.37 -32.49
CA ASP A 12 19.68 4.80 -32.18
C ASP A 12 21.16 5.20 -32.23
N GLN A 13 22.07 4.41 -31.64
CA GLN A 13 23.52 4.66 -31.66
C GLN A 13 24.08 4.66 -33.09
N LEU A 14 23.67 3.72 -33.93
CA LEU A 14 24.12 3.64 -35.33
C LEU A 14 23.70 4.86 -36.16
N GLN A 15 22.60 5.50 -35.79
CA GLN A 15 22.07 6.70 -36.46
C GLN A 15 22.63 8.02 -35.92
N GLN A 16 23.45 7.98 -34.85
CA GLN A 16 24.03 9.17 -34.22
C GLN A 16 25.56 9.20 -34.38
N PRO A 17 26.10 10.03 -35.31
CA PRO A 17 27.53 10.10 -35.57
C PRO A 17 28.37 10.44 -34.33
N SER A 18 27.85 11.30 -33.44
CA SER A 18 28.54 11.68 -32.19
C SER A 18 28.75 10.51 -31.23
N LEU A 19 27.89 9.49 -31.26
CA LEU A 19 28.06 8.29 -30.42
C LEU A 19 29.06 7.30 -31.02
N GLN A 20 29.47 7.48 -32.28
CA GLN A 20 30.50 6.67 -32.91
C GLN A 20 31.92 7.12 -32.51
N GLU A 21 32.07 8.34 -31.99
CA GLU A 21 33.32 8.86 -31.42
C GLU A 21 33.66 8.21 -30.06
N LEU A 22 32.68 7.63 -29.40
CA LEU A 22 32.87 6.87 -28.16
C LEU A 22 33.51 5.50 -28.44
N SER A 23 34.30 5.03 -27.48
CA SER A 23 34.85 3.68 -27.49
C SER A 23 33.77 2.61 -27.54
N PHE A 24 34.14 1.41 -27.99
CA PHE A 24 33.21 0.28 -27.99
C PHE A 24 32.65 0.00 -26.59
N GLU A 25 33.51 0.08 -25.58
CA GLU A 25 33.20 -0.15 -24.17
C GLU A 25 32.17 0.86 -23.66
N GLU A 26 32.35 2.16 -23.95
CA GLU A 26 31.40 3.21 -23.55
C GLU A 26 30.03 3.01 -24.19
N ARG A 27 29.99 2.68 -25.48
CA ARG A 27 28.72 2.42 -26.19
C ARG A 27 28.00 1.22 -25.62
N ILE A 28 28.71 0.13 -25.31
CA ILE A 28 28.15 -1.05 -24.67
C ILE A 28 27.62 -0.71 -23.27
N ALA A 29 28.37 0.05 -22.48
CA ALA A 29 27.92 0.49 -21.15
C ALA A 29 26.60 1.26 -21.24
N MET A 30 26.48 2.20 -22.18
CA MET A 30 25.23 2.94 -22.42
C MET A 30 24.05 2.03 -22.80
N LEU A 31 24.28 1.00 -23.63
CA LEU A 31 23.23 0.04 -24.02
C LEU A 31 22.76 -0.78 -22.81
N VAL A 32 23.70 -1.24 -21.99
CA VAL A 32 23.42 -2.01 -20.78
C VAL A 32 22.64 -1.16 -19.78
N ASP A 33 23.07 0.08 -19.54
CA ASP A 33 22.40 1.03 -18.64
C ASP A 33 20.96 1.30 -19.09
N ARG A 34 20.75 1.51 -20.40
CA ARG A 34 19.42 1.77 -20.94
C ARG A 34 18.48 0.56 -20.79
N GLU A 35 18.97 -0.66 -21.03
CA GLU A 35 18.17 -1.87 -20.79
C GLU A 35 17.91 -2.10 -19.30
N TRP A 36 18.89 -1.83 -18.44
CA TRP A 36 18.73 -1.92 -16.99
C TRP A 36 17.64 -0.97 -16.49
N ILE A 37 17.72 0.31 -16.85
CA ILE A 37 16.71 1.34 -16.50
C ILE A 37 15.34 0.93 -17.04
N ALA A 38 15.25 0.49 -18.29
CA ALA A 38 13.98 0.06 -18.88
C ALA A 38 13.37 -1.14 -18.13
N ARG A 39 14.19 -2.09 -17.68
CA ARG A 39 13.72 -3.23 -16.86
C ARG A 39 13.21 -2.79 -15.50
N GLU A 40 13.96 -1.96 -14.79
CA GLU A 40 13.54 -1.45 -13.48
C GLU A 40 12.24 -0.63 -13.59
N ASN A 41 12.13 0.21 -14.62
CA ASN A 41 10.89 0.93 -14.92
C ASN A 41 9.72 -0.02 -15.20
N ARG A 42 9.91 -1.05 -16.03
CA ARG A 42 8.85 -2.06 -16.30
C ARG A 42 8.41 -2.78 -15.02
N LYS A 43 9.35 -3.14 -14.13
CA LYS A 43 9.03 -3.75 -12.82
C LYS A 43 8.27 -2.79 -11.91
N LEU A 44 8.68 -1.52 -11.84
CA LEU A 44 8.00 -0.50 -11.06
C LEU A 44 6.57 -0.27 -11.57
N GLN A 45 6.40 -0.07 -12.88
CA GLN A 45 5.08 0.12 -13.49
C GLN A 45 4.15 -1.07 -13.24
N ARG A 46 4.69 -2.30 -13.30
CA ARG A 46 3.94 -3.50 -12.93
C ARG A 46 3.47 -3.46 -11.48
N ARG A 47 4.36 -3.17 -10.52
CA ARG A 47 4.01 -3.08 -9.09
C ARG A 47 2.97 -2.00 -8.82
N LEU A 48 3.12 -0.82 -9.41
CA LEU A 48 2.17 0.29 -9.28
C LEU A 48 0.79 -0.06 -9.87
N LYS A 49 0.75 -0.82 -10.97
CA LYS A 49 -0.49 -1.33 -11.56
C LYS A 49 -1.14 -2.42 -10.69
N ASP A 50 -0.34 -3.32 -10.14
CA ASP A 50 -0.81 -4.47 -9.36
C ASP A 50 -1.40 -4.06 -8.00
N VAL A 51 -0.86 -3.00 -7.38
CA VAL A 51 -1.39 -2.48 -6.10
C VAL A 51 -2.79 -1.86 -6.21
N ARG A 52 -3.16 -1.32 -7.38
CA ARG A 52 -4.50 -0.74 -7.66
C ARG A 52 -4.93 0.38 -6.67
N LEU A 53 -4.03 1.34 -6.43
CA LEU A 53 -4.34 2.52 -5.63
C LEU A 53 -5.45 3.35 -6.30
N LYS A 54 -6.29 4.00 -5.48
CA LYS A 54 -7.41 4.82 -5.97
C LYS A 54 -6.97 6.23 -6.31
N GLN A 55 -5.99 6.73 -5.58
CA GLN A 55 -5.46 8.08 -5.68
C GLN A 55 -3.97 7.99 -6.01
N GLN A 56 -3.45 9.04 -6.65
CA GLN A 56 -2.01 9.22 -6.80
C GLN A 56 -1.44 9.78 -5.48
N ALA A 57 -1.52 9.00 -4.41
CA ALA A 57 -0.99 9.38 -3.11
C ALA A 57 0.54 9.22 -3.10
N ALA A 58 1.22 10.21 -2.54
CA ALA A 58 2.67 10.23 -2.41
C ALA A 58 3.04 10.70 -1.00
N VAL A 59 4.13 10.16 -0.46
CA VAL A 59 4.60 10.55 0.88
C VAL A 59 5.10 11.99 0.90
N GLU A 60 5.60 12.47 -0.23
CA GLU A 60 6.09 13.83 -0.45
C GLU A 60 4.96 14.88 -0.38
N ASP A 61 3.73 14.50 -0.73
CA ASP A 61 2.56 15.38 -0.81
C ASP A 61 1.72 15.39 0.49
N ILE A 62 2.21 14.76 1.56
CA ILE A 62 1.50 14.71 2.84
C ILE A 62 1.47 16.11 3.47
N ASP A 63 0.26 16.63 3.72
CA ASP A 63 0.09 17.85 4.50
C ASP A 63 0.28 17.58 6.01
N PHE A 64 1.39 18.12 6.53
CA PHE A 64 1.74 18.11 7.96
C PHE A 64 1.26 19.36 8.71
N ARG A 65 0.75 20.38 8.00
CA ARG A 65 0.28 21.63 8.63
C ARG A 65 -1.11 21.46 9.24
N HIS A 66 -1.94 20.59 8.68
CA HIS A 66 -3.24 20.29 9.25
C HIS A 66 -3.07 19.66 10.64
N PRO A 67 -3.72 20.20 11.70
CA PRO A 67 -3.49 19.78 13.09
C PRO A 67 -4.19 18.45 13.38
N ARG A 68 -3.67 17.36 12.82
CA ARG A 68 -4.26 16.02 12.93
C ARG A 68 -3.48 15.01 13.77
N GLY A 69 -2.49 15.49 14.52
CA GLY A 69 -1.61 14.64 15.34
C GLY A 69 -0.69 13.73 14.51
N LEU A 70 -0.43 14.08 13.25
CA LEU A 70 0.49 13.34 12.40
C LEU A 70 1.93 13.81 12.63
N ASP A 71 2.76 12.94 13.20
CA ASP A 71 4.18 13.22 13.42
C ASP A 71 4.97 13.06 12.11
N LYS A 72 5.67 14.13 11.70
CA LYS A 72 6.50 14.15 10.50
C LYS A 72 7.70 13.19 10.61
N SER A 73 8.31 13.07 11.79
CA SER A 73 9.46 12.18 12.01
C SER A 73 9.08 10.70 11.84
N VAL A 74 7.90 10.32 12.32
CA VAL A 74 7.34 8.98 12.14
C VAL A 74 7.07 8.71 10.66
N MET A 75 6.45 9.65 9.94
CA MET A 75 6.18 9.47 8.51
C MET A 75 7.45 9.38 7.67
N LEU A 76 8.47 10.17 7.98
CA LEU A 76 9.78 10.07 7.31
C LEU A 76 10.42 8.71 7.58
N THR A 77 10.39 8.22 8.82
CA THR A 77 10.90 6.89 9.17
C THR A 77 10.17 5.78 8.40
N LEU A 78 8.83 5.85 8.32
CA LEU A 78 8.04 4.88 7.57
C LEU A 78 8.27 4.98 6.05
N SER A 79 8.61 6.16 5.52
CA SER A 79 8.91 6.35 4.11
C SER A 79 10.16 5.60 3.64
N ASN A 80 11.04 5.21 4.57
CA ASN A 80 12.26 4.46 4.28
C ASN A 80 11.99 2.95 4.07
N CYS A 81 10.75 2.49 4.30
CA CYS A 81 10.31 1.11 4.15
C CYS A 81 11.10 0.05 4.97
N ASN A 82 11.96 0.46 5.92
CA ASN A 82 12.66 -0.47 6.81
C ASN A 82 11.70 -1.31 7.65
N TRP A 83 10.56 -0.74 8.04
CA TRP A 83 9.48 -1.48 8.72
C TRP A 83 8.95 -2.65 7.88
N ILE A 84 8.95 -2.55 6.55
CA ILE A 84 8.55 -3.65 5.65
C ILE A 84 9.57 -4.79 5.69
N ARG A 85 10.86 -4.43 5.65
CA ARG A 85 11.98 -5.38 5.74
C ARG A 85 12.02 -6.10 7.10
N ASN A 86 11.61 -5.41 8.15
CA ASN A 86 11.52 -5.93 9.52
C ASN A 86 10.18 -6.60 9.84
N HIS A 87 9.31 -6.78 8.85
CA HIS A 87 8.01 -7.45 9.00
C HIS A 87 7.10 -6.81 10.07
N GLN A 88 7.15 -5.49 10.17
CA GLN A 88 6.35 -4.69 11.08
C GLN A 88 5.05 -4.25 10.41
N ASN A 89 4.01 -4.01 11.19
CA ASN A 89 2.73 -3.55 10.70
C ASN A 89 2.57 -2.04 10.92
N VAL A 90 1.60 -1.44 10.24
CA VAL A 90 1.21 -0.04 10.47
C VAL A 90 -0.29 0.02 10.66
N ILE A 91 -0.75 0.67 11.73
CA ILE A 91 -2.16 0.87 12.01
C ILE A 91 -2.44 2.36 12.05
N VAL A 92 -3.34 2.82 11.18
CA VAL A 92 -3.77 4.22 11.11
C VAL A 92 -5.23 4.32 11.54
N THR A 93 -5.48 4.92 12.70
CA THR A 93 -6.85 5.15 13.21
C THR A 93 -7.23 6.62 13.22
N GLY A 94 -8.52 6.93 13.28
CA GLY A 94 -9.03 8.31 13.35
C GLY A 94 -10.35 8.50 12.61
N GLN A 95 -10.99 9.67 12.76
CA GLN A 95 -12.30 9.94 12.19
C GLN A 95 -12.31 9.95 10.65
N THR A 96 -13.50 9.92 10.04
CA THR A 96 -13.65 9.98 8.57
C THR A 96 -13.09 11.28 7.99
N GLY A 97 -12.46 11.17 6.82
CA GLY A 97 -11.98 12.34 6.06
C GLY A 97 -10.66 12.93 6.55
N ILE A 98 -10.00 12.34 7.56
CA ILE A 98 -8.74 12.85 8.12
C ILE A 98 -7.47 12.35 7.42
N GLY A 99 -7.63 11.62 6.31
CA GLY A 99 -6.52 11.20 5.43
C GLY A 99 -5.92 9.82 5.73
N LYS A 100 -6.60 8.94 6.49
CA LYS A 100 -6.12 7.58 6.77
C LYS A 100 -5.80 6.78 5.50
N SER A 101 -6.78 6.68 4.60
CA SER A 101 -6.63 5.98 3.32
C SER A 101 -5.50 6.59 2.47
N TYR A 102 -5.37 7.93 2.47
CA TYR A 102 -4.29 8.61 1.77
C TYR A 102 -2.91 8.20 2.31
N LEU A 103 -2.73 8.16 3.64
CA LEU A 103 -1.46 7.72 4.23
C LEU A 103 -1.15 6.26 3.88
N ALA A 104 -2.14 5.37 3.92
CA ALA A 104 -1.95 3.98 3.56
C ALA A 104 -1.60 3.80 2.07
N GLU A 105 -2.27 4.54 1.17
CA GLU A 105 -1.98 4.57 -0.26
C GLU A 105 -0.57 5.15 -0.53
N ALA A 106 -0.18 6.23 0.15
CA ALA A 106 1.15 6.85 0.02
C ALA A 106 2.27 5.90 0.47
N LEU A 107 2.08 5.19 1.58
CA LEU A 107 3.04 4.18 2.05
C LEU A 107 3.16 3.02 1.06
N ALA A 108 2.05 2.56 0.48
CA ALA A 108 2.08 1.51 -0.54
C ALA A 108 2.73 1.96 -1.85
N GLN A 109 2.47 3.20 -2.28
CA GLN A 109 3.13 3.79 -3.44
C GLN A 109 4.65 3.87 -3.23
N LYS A 110 5.08 4.34 -2.06
CA LYS A 110 6.49 4.39 -1.69
C LYS A 110 7.11 2.99 -1.64
N ALA A 111 6.42 2.00 -1.06
CA ALA A 111 6.88 0.62 -1.04
C ALA A 111 7.12 0.06 -2.46
N CYS A 112 6.20 0.32 -3.40
CA CYS A 112 6.37 -0.05 -4.80
C CYS A 112 7.60 0.59 -5.44
N ARG A 113 7.87 1.87 -5.14
CA ARG A 113 9.07 2.60 -5.59
C ARG A 113 10.36 2.01 -5.02
N GLU A 114 10.32 1.47 -3.80
CA GLU A 114 11.50 0.94 -3.09
C GLU A 114 11.85 -0.52 -3.37
N GLY A 115 11.05 -1.28 -4.12
CA GLY A 115 11.35 -2.72 -4.30
C GLY A 115 10.15 -3.63 -4.09
N PHE A 116 9.21 -3.22 -3.27
CA PHE A 116 8.23 -4.13 -2.69
C PHE A 116 6.99 -4.30 -3.56
N THR A 117 6.46 -5.52 -3.57
CA THR A 117 5.11 -5.79 -4.09
C THR A 117 4.07 -5.33 -3.07
N ALA A 118 2.99 -4.73 -3.55
CA ALA A 118 1.91 -4.29 -2.67
C ALA A 118 0.54 -4.67 -3.25
N LEU A 119 -0.42 -4.91 -2.36
CA LEU A 119 -1.83 -5.08 -2.69
C LEU A 119 -2.65 -4.15 -1.80
N TYR A 120 -3.59 -3.42 -2.41
CA TYR A 120 -4.54 -2.60 -1.67
C TYR A 120 -5.94 -3.19 -1.79
N TYR A 121 -6.57 -3.38 -0.64
CA TYR A 121 -7.96 -3.77 -0.52
C TYR A 121 -8.70 -2.82 0.42
N ARG A 122 -9.95 -2.51 0.08
CA ARG A 122 -10.91 -2.12 1.11
C ARG A 122 -11.44 -3.38 1.79
N SER A 123 -11.56 -3.38 3.11
CA SER A 123 -11.98 -4.54 3.90
C SER A 123 -13.25 -5.22 3.34
N PRO A 124 -14.35 -4.51 2.99
CA PRO A 124 -15.53 -5.17 2.44
C PRO A 124 -15.31 -5.83 1.07
N ARG A 125 -14.38 -5.29 0.26
CA ARG A 125 -14.03 -5.90 -1.04
C ARG A 125 -13.13 -7.11 -0.87
N LEU A 126 -12.22 -7.09 0.10
CA LEU A 126 -11.39 -8.24 0.45
C LEU A 126 -12.27 -9.44 0.81
N PHE A 127 -13.21 -9.26 1.75
CA PHE A 127 -14.11 -10.31 2.19
C PHE A 127 -15.03 -10.83 1.09
N ARG A 128 -15.58 -9.93 0.26
CA ARG A 128 -16.35 -10.33 -0.92
C ARG A 128 -15.52 -11.18 -1.89
N ASP A 129 -14.29 -10.77 -2.18
CA ASP A 129 -13.43 -11.49 -3.12
C ASP A 129 -13.01 -12.86 -2.55
N LEU A 130 -12.82 -12.98 -1.23
CA LEU A 130 -12.58 -14.26 -0.53
C LEU A 130 -13.80 -15.18 -0.57
N ALA A 131 -15.01 -14.64 -0.36
CA ALA A 131 -16.25 -15.40 -0.46
C ALA A 131 -16.48 -15.95 -1.88
N ILE A 132 -16.24 -15.14 -2.92
CA ILE A 132 -16.30 -15.59 -4.31
C ILE A 132 -15.26 -16.68 -4.57
N ALA A 133 -14.02 -16.46 -4.12
CA ALA A 133 -12.93 -17.42 -4.31
C ALA A 133 -13.20 -18.78 -3.65
N ARG A 134 -13.97 -18.78 -2.55
CA ARG A 134 -14.43 -20.01 -1.89
C ARG A 134 -15.48 -20.74 -2.74
N GLY A 135 -16.41 -20.01 -3.35
CA GLY A 135 -17.45 -20.56 -4.21
C GLY A 135 -16.93 -21.11 -5.55
N ASP A 136 -15.87 -20.53 -6.11
CA ASP A 136 -15.30 -20.93 -7.41
C ASP A 136 -14.03 -21.80 -7.32
N GLY A 137 -13.60 -22.16 -6.11
CA GLY A 137 -12.42 -22.99 -5.84
C GLY A 137 -11.08 -22.26 -5.96
N SER A 138 -11.05 -20.95 -6.17
CA SER A 138 -9.82 -20.15 -6.27
C SER A 138 -9.29 -19.62 -4.92
N TYR A 139 -9.91 -19.96 -3.80
CA TYR A 139 -9.58 -19.47 -2.45
C TYR A 139 -8.09 -19.62 -2.10
N GLY A 140 -7.52 -20.82 -2.24
CA GLY A 140 -6.10 -21.05 -1.95
C GLY A 140 -5.16 -20.24 -2.86
N LYS A 141 -5.56 -19.96 -4.10
CA LYS A 141 -4.79 -19.11 -5.01
C LYS A 141 -4.82 -17.64 -4.56
N LEU A 142 -5.96 -17.16 -4.06
CA LEU A 142 -6.08 -15.80 -3.51
C LEU A 142 -5.27 -15.65 -2.22
N LEU A 143 -5.40 -16.58 -1.27
CA LEU A 143 -4.58 -16.59 -0.05
C LEU A 143 -3.09 -16.61 -0.38
N GLY A 144 -2.65 -17.55 -1.24
CA GLY A 144 -1.24 -17.62 -1.64
C GLY A 144 -0.73 -16.37 -2.35
N LYS A 145 -1.58 -15.66 -3.09
CA LYS A 145 -1.23 -14.35 -3.67
C LYS A 145 -1.04 -13.29 -2.59
N ILE A 146 -1.96 -13.22 -1.63
CA ILE A 146 -1.90 -12.27 -0.51
C ILE A 146 -0.66 -12.56 0.34
N ALA A 147 -0.45 -13.82 0.75
CA ALA A 147 0.68 -14.26 1.56
C ALA A 147 2.05 -13.90 0.93
N LYS A 148 2.20 -14.05 -0.38
CA LYS A 148 3.47 -13.74 -1.07
C LYS A 148 3.76 -12.24 -1.22
N THR A 149 2.74 -11.38 -1.11
CA THR A 149 2.88 -9.94 -1.32
C THR A 149 3.57 -9.29 -0.13
N ASP A 150 4.61 -8.48 -0.39
CA ASP A 150 5.43 -7.85 0.65
C ASP A 150 4.60 -6.95 1.58
N LEU A 151 3.71 -6.14 0.99
CA LEU A 151 2.81 -5.24 1.71
C LEU A 151 1.34 -5.47 1.35
N LEU A 152 0.52 -5.78 2.35
CA LEU A 152 -0.94 -5.79 2.22
C LEU A 152 -1.51 -4.54 2.90
N VAL A 153 -2.33 -3.77 2.17
CA VAL A 153 -3.12 -2.69 2.74
C VAL A 153 -4.58 -3.12 2.86
N VAL A 154 -5.12 -3.06 4.08
CA VAL A 154 -6.54 -3.27 4.38
C VAL A 154 -7.13 -1.95 4.88
N ASP A 155 -7.77 -1.24 3.96
CA ASP A 155 -8.37 0.06 4.21
C ASP A 155 -9.84 -0.09 4.66
N ASP A 156 -10.34 0.87 5.44
CA ASP A 156 -11.71 0.86 5.98
C ASP A 156 -12.03 -0.39 6.84
N TRP A 157 -11.11 -0.79 7.73
CA TRP A 157 -11.30 -1.90 8.65
C TRP A 157 -12.38 -1.62 9.70
N GLY A 158 -13.21 -2.62 9.96
CA GLY A 158 -14.20 -2.61 11.03
C GLY A 158 -15.38 -1.67 10.80
N LEU A 159 -15.72 -1.35 9.54
CA LEU A 159 -16.94 -0.57 9.23
C LEU A 159 -18.23 -1.23 9.76
N SER A 160 -18.24 -2.56 9.83
CA SER A 160 -19.26 -3.40 10.42
C SER A 160 -18.60 -4.52 11.21
N PRO A 161 -19.28 -5.12 12.20
CA PRO A 161 -18.82 -6.36 12.82
C PRO A 161 -18.60 -7.45 11.77
N LEU A 162 -17.55 -8.25 11.94
CA LEU A 162 -17.26 -9.36 11.04
C LEU A 162 -18.22 -10.53 11.29
N ASN A 163 -18.65 -11.20 10.24
CA ASN A 163 -19.30 -12.50 10.37
C ASN A 163 -18.29 -13.64 10.62
N ASP A 164 -18.78 -14.84 10.92
CA ASP A 164 -17.91 -15.99 11.25
C ASP A 164 -16.94 -16.37 10.12
N THR A 165 -17.40 -16.34 8.87
CA THR A 165 -16.54 -16.62 7.71
C THR A 165 -15.46 -15.54 7.54
N GLU A 166 -15.84 -14.26 7.66
CA GLU A 166 -14.92 -13.13 7.49
C GLU A 166 -13.80 -13.12 8.54
N ARG A 167 -14.12 -13.41 9.81
CA ARG A 167 -13.09 -13.48 10.86
C ARG A 167 -12.15 -14.66 10.66
N ARG A 168 -12.65 -15.83 10.24
CA ARG A 168 -11.81 -17.00 9.90
C ARG A 168 -10.91 -16.70 8.71
N ASP A 169 -11.48 -16.15 7.65
CA ASP A 169 -10.74 -15.74 6.45
C ASP A 169 -9.64 -14.72 6.79
N PHE A 170 -9.95 -13.76 7.67
CA PHE A 170 -8.95 -12.79 8.08
C PHE A 170 -7.86 -13.40 8.95
N LEU A 171 -8.19 -14.33 9.84
CA LEU A 171 -7.20 -15.06 10.63
C LEU A 171 -6.23 -15.83 9.72
N GLU A 172 -6.73 -16.57 8.71
CA GLU A 172 -5.87 -17.27 7.74
C GLU A 172 -4.88 -16.32 7.06
N ILE A 173 -5.34 -15.13 6.64
CA ILE A 173 -4.46 -14.11 6.05
C ILE A 173 -3.43 -13.61 7.07
N MET A 174 -3.80 -13.44 8.34
CA MET A 174 -2.88 -12.99 9.38
C MET A 174 -1.85 -14.07 9.74
N GLU A 175 -2.24 -15.33 9.80
CA GLU A 175 -1.35 -16.47 10.02
C GLU A 175 -0.28 -16.55 8.92
N ASP A 176 -0.70 -16.55 7.66
CA ASP A 176 0.17 -16.62 6.49
C ASP A 176 1.15 -15.44 6.35
N ARG A 177 0.97 -14.38 7.14
CA ARG A 177 1.75 -13.14 7.04
C ARG A 177 2.53 -12.82 8.30
N HIS A 178 2.16 -13.40 9.44
CA HIS A 178 2.74 -13.04 10.73
C HIS A 178 4.25 -13.30 10.78
N GLY A 179 5.02 -12.28 11.15
CA GLY A 179 6.48 -12.37 11.26
C GLY A 179 7.25 -12.47 9.94
N ILE A 180 6.57 -12.54 8.79
CA ILE A 180 7.20 -12.71 7.47
C ILE A 180 6.82 -11.63 6.45
N ARG A 181 5.70 -10.94 6.63
CA ARG A 181 5.19 -9.91 5.71
C ARG A 181 4.48 -8.81 6.47
N SER A 182 4.38 -7.63 5.86
CA SER A 182 3.92 -6.42 6.54
C SER A 182 2.51 -6.04 6.13
N THR A 183 1.70 -5.57 7.08
CA THR A 183 0.30 -5.18 6.83
C THR A 183 0.04 -3.76 7.31
N VAL A 184 -0.63 -2.96 6.47
CA VAL A 184 -1.17 -1.66 6.84
C VAL A 184 -2.67 -1.80 7.03
N ILE A 185 -3.19 -1.39 8.19
CA ILE A 185 -4.63 -1.29 8.42
C ILE A 185 -5.03 0.15 8.66
N THR A 186 -6.13 0.58 8.04
CA THR A 186 -6.80 1.82 8.43
C THR A 186 -8.14 1.51 9.08
N SER A 187 -8.50 2.24 10.12
CA SER A 187 -9.83 2.10 10.74
C SER A 187 -10.36 3.43 11.26
N GLN A 188 -11.68 3.56 11.30
CA GLN A 188 -12.32 4.65 12.04
C GLN A 188 -12.39 4.38 13.54
N TYR A 189 -12.33 3.12 13.93
CA TYR A 189 -12.43 2.68 15.31
C TYR A 189 -11.05 2.59 15.95
N PRO A 190 -10.89 3.05 17.20
CA PRO A 190 -9.69 2.76 17.98
C PRO A 190 -9.46 1.25 18.09
N VAL A 191 -8.20 0.83 18.17
CA VAL A 191 -7.82 -0.60 18.28
C VAL A 191 -8.49 -1.29 19.45
N ALA A 192 -8.74 -0.59 20.56
CA ALA A 192 -9.45 -1.12 21.73
C ALA A 192 -10.86 -1.64 21.42
N LYS A 193 -11.51 -1.16 20.34
CA LYS A 193 -12.82 -1.64 19.90
C LYS A 193 -12.75 -2.81 18.91
N TRP A 194 -11.56 -3.17 18.42
CA TRP A 194 -11.44 -4.18 17.39
C TRP A 194 -11.78 -5.58 17.89
N HIS A 195 -11.53 -5.87 19.17
CA HIS A 195 -11.91 -7.15 19.76
C HIS A 195 -13.44 -7.38 19.65
N GLU A 196 -14.24 -6.36 19.96
CA GLU A 196 -15.70 -6.38 19.80
C GLU A 196 -16.12 -6.49 18.32
N LEU A 197 -15.46 -5.73 17.44
CA LEU A 197 -15.79 -5.72 16.01
C LEU A 197 -15.47 -7.05 15.31
N ILE A 198 -14.39 -7.72 15.70
CA ILE A 198 -14.05 -9.05 15.17
C ILE A 198 -15.07 -10.06 15.68
N GLY A 199 -15.38 -10.01 16.98
CA GLY A 199 -16.26 -10.96 17.65
C GLY A 199 -15.63 -12.35 17.75
N GLU A 200 -16.20 -13.19 18.63
CA GLU A 200 -15.58 -14.44 19.08
C GLU A 200 -14.20 -14.21 19.74
N PRO A 201 -14.12 -14.27 21.08
CA PRO A 201 -12.91 -13.87 21.82
C PRO A 201 -11.63 -14.57 21.35
N THR A 202 -11.68 -15.86 21.03
CA THR A 202 -10.49 -16.65 20.69
C THR A 202 -9.85 -16.18 19.39
N LEU A 203 -10.66 -15.99 18.34
CA LEU A 203 -10.25 -15.51 17.03
C LEU A 203 -9.88 -14.03 17.09
N ALA A 204 -10.59 -13.23 17.89
CA ALA A 204 -10.26 -11.83 18.11
C ALA A 204 -8.86 -11.69 18.73
N ASP A 205 -8.55 -12.43 19.78
CA ASP A 205 -7.23 -12.44 20.40
C ASP A 205 -6.15 -12.90 19.42
N ALA A 206 -6.40 -14.00 18.68
CA ALA A 206 -5.45 -14.51 17.71
C ALA A 206 -5.13 -13.50 16.59
N ILE A 207 -6.15 -12.81 16.05
CA ILE A 207 -5.97 -11.80 15.01
C ILE A 207 -5.22 -10.58 15.57
N LEU A 208 -5.62 -10.09 16.74
CA LEU A 208 -5.06 -8.88 17.34
C LEU A 208 -3.61 -9.07 17.75
N ASP A 209 -3.25 -10.23 18.31
CA ASP A 209 -1.87 -10.56 18.65
C ASP A 209 -0.95 -10.44 17.42
N ARG A 210 -1.39 -10.97 16.27
CA ARG A 210 -0.60 -10.97 15.03
C ARG A 210 -0.43 -9.62 14.40
N ILE A 211 -1.44 -8.74 14.50
CA ILE A 211 -1.42 -7.44 13.82
C ILE A 211 -1.04 -6.27 14.72
N VAL A 212 -1.44 -6.27 15.99
CA VAL A 212 -1.30 -5.12 16.90
C VAL A 212 0.02 -5.13 17.66
N HIS A 213 0.55 -6.32 17.97
CA HIS A 213 1.75 -6.45 18.81
C HIS A 213 2.97 -5.80 18.16
N ASN A 214 3.21 -6.08 16.88
CA ASN A 214 4.33 -5.55 16.11
C ASN A 214 3.91 -4.41 15.15
N ALA A 215 3.09 -3.45 15.62
CA ALA A 215 2.58 -2.36 14.79
C ALA A 215 3.03 -0.96 15.23
N HIS A 216 3.40 -0.15 14.24
CA HIS A 216 3.44 1.31 14.36
C HIS A 216 2.01 1.85 14.39
N LYS A 217 1.63 2.54 15.48
CA LYS A 217 0.25 3.02 15.69
C LYS A 217 0.18 4.53 15.47
N ILE A 218 -0.49 4.97 14.42
CA ILE A 218 -0.74 6.37 14.09
C ILE A 218 -2.20 6.68 14.42
N ILE A 219 -2.42 7.55 15.40
CA ILE A 219 -3.77 7.95 15.84
C ILE A 219 -4.02 9.39 15.36
N LEU A 220 -4.84 9.54 14.33
CA LEU A 220 -5.23 10.83 13.78
C LEU A 220 -6.44 11.39 14.54
N LYS A 221 -6.39 12.69 14.84
CA LYS A 221 -7.45 13.44 15.55
C LYS A 221 -7.76 14.74 14.83
N GLY A 222 -8.86 15.41 15.14
CA GLY A 222 -9.20 16.71 14.56
C GLY A 222 -10.16 16.64 13.37
N GLU A 223 -10.28 17.74 12.64
CA GLU A 223 -11.29 17.91 11.60
C GLU A 223 -10.97 17.17 10.29
N SER A 224 -12.01 16.98 9.48
CA SER A 224 -11.90 16.37 8.15
C SER A 224 -11.21 17.29 7.16
N LEU A 225 -10.17 16.79 6.48
CA LEU A 225 -9.47 17.46 5.37
C LEU A 225 -10.40 17.76 4.18
N ARG A 226 -11.55 17.08 4.10
CA ARG A 226 -12.53 17.31 3.03
C ARG A 226 -13.28 18.63 3.21
N LYS A 227 -13.47 19.10 4.46
CA LYS A 227 -14.14 20.39 4.72
C LYS A 227 -13.35 21.58 4.17
N THR A 228 -12.02 21.54 4.29
CA THR A 228 -11.12 22.57 3.74
C THR A 228 -11.21 22.69 2.22
N LYS A 229 -11.53 21.59 1.51
CA LYS A 229 -11.72 21.57 0.05
C LYS A 229 -13.15 21.94 -0.39
N ALA A 230 -14.13 21.90 0.52
CA ALA A 230 -15.55 22.00 0.22
C ALA A 230 -16.15 23.40 0.43
N LYS A 231 -15.37 24.48 0.29
CA LYS A 231 -15.91 25.86 0.20
C LYS A 231 -16.58 26.10 -1.17
N LEU A 232 -17.55 25.27 -1.51
CA LEU A 232 -18.37 25.35 -2.72
C LEU A 232 -19.83 25.44 -2.30
N THR A 233 -20.19 26.55 -1.62
CA THR A 233 -21.53 27.15 -1.38
C THR A 233 -21.51 28.00 -0.10
N GLN A 234 -20.72 29.08 -0.09
CA GLN A 234 -20.95 30.21 0.82
C GLN A 234 -20.95 31.50 -0.02
N SER A 235 -21.99 31.63 -0.82
CA SER A 235 -22.45 32.88 -1.42
C SER A 235 -23.97 32.77 -1.52
N ASP A 236 -24.68 33.76 -0.98
CA ASP A 236 -26.12 34.00 -1.14
C ASP A 236 -27.07 33.38 -0.09
N GLN A 237 -26.90 33.68 1.21
CA GLN A 237 -28.02 33.87 2.13
C GLN A 237 -27.67 34.84 3.28
N GLU A 238 -27.42 36.11 2.96
CA GLU A 238 -27.74 37.21 3.90
C GLU A 238 -28.38 38.32 3.06
N LYS A 239 -29.72 38.39 3.15
CA LYS A 239 -30.54 39.56 2.81
C LYS A 239 -30.90 40.25 4.11
#